data_AF-A0A1W9VCZ6-F1
#
_entry.id   AF-A0A1W9VCZ6-F1
#
_cell.length_a   1.000
_cell.length_b   1.000
_cell.length_c   1.000
_cell.angle_alpha   90.00
_cell.angle_beta   90.00
_cell.angle_gamma   90.00
#
_symmetry.space_group_name_H-M   'P 1'
#
loop_
_entity.id
_entity.type
_entity.pdbx_description
1 polymer ?
#
loop_
_entity_poly.entity_id
_entity_poly.type
_entity_poly.pdbx_seq_one_letter_code
_entity_poly.pdbx_strand_id
1 'polypeptide(L)'
;MLKIDLSELVRGDMPGDQIQIEKTHILRAEVIFPVILQKLKEAGKDKTVISVYGGSGVGKSEIASLLAHYLKQSAYQTYVLSGDNYPRRIPEHNDGERLNRFRSAGLSAMAQENEFTSSWDRDIHDAWEDLKDADPEKARAHRGFQIYQEAGKLALRQYLGSEMEIDFNLINHIITQFKGGSTSIPLKRMGRMAEDVHFESVDFSKKSVLIIEWTHGNNPALKGIDYPVYLYSTPDETLAHRLSRGRDKRVDSPFSNMVLEIEQERLNSQCGRASLIIGKSGEILSIESLQKRMTQ
;
A
#
# COMPACT_ATOMS: atom_id res chain seq x y z
N MET A 1 -19.40 -24.82 1.40
CA MET A 1 -18.11 -24.27 1.84
C MET A 1 -17.03 -24.96 1.02
N LEU A 2 -16.25 -24.21 0.25
CA LEU A 2 -15.14 -24.78 -0.52
C LEU A 2 -14.05 -25.24 0.47
N LYS A 3 -13.51 -26.46 0.30
CA LYS A 3 -12.38 -26.91 1.13
C LYS A 3 -11.16 -26.04 0.83
N ILE A 4 -10.54 -25.48 1.86
CA ILE A 4 -9.30 -24.73 1.75
C ILE A 4 -8.16 -25.71 1.95
N ASP A 5 -7.39 -25.96 0.90
CA ASP A 5 -6.07 -26.58 1.05
C ASP A 5 -5.02 -25.47 1.11
N LEU A 6 -4.49 -25.24 2.31
CA LEU A 6 -3.49 -24.19 2.56
C LEU A 6 -2.19 -24.43 1.79
N SER A 7 -1.89 -25.67 1.39
CA SER A 7 -0.69 -26.01 0.62
C SER A 7 -0.75 -25.58 -0.84
N GLU A 8 -1.96 -25.34 -1.37
CA GLU A 8 -2.18 -24.92 -2.76
C GLU A 8 -2.32 -23.40 -2.92
N LEU A 9 -2.18 -22.63 -1.84
CA LEU A 9 -2.32 -21.18 -1.89
C LEU A 9 -1.16 -20.56 -2.67
N VAL A 10 -1.51 -19.90 -3.78
CA VAL A 10 -0.59 -19.04 -4.52
C VAL A 10 -0.33 -17.78 -3.72
N ARG A 11 0.92 -17.31 -3.75
CA ARG A 11 1.34 -16.05 -3.13
C ARG A 11 1.42 -14.95 -4.18
N GLY A 12 1.52 -13.71 -3.71
CA GLY A 12 1.94 -12.59 -4.57
C GLY A 12 3.35 -12.82 -5.13
N ASP A 13 3.68 -12.09 -6.19
CA ASP A 13 4.95 -12.22 -6.91
C ASP A 13 6.07 -11.34 -6.36
N MET A 14 5.96 -10.90 -5.11
CA MET A 14 7.02 -10.19 -4.38
C MET A 14 8.06 -11.20 -3.85
N PRO A 15 9.36 -11.05 -4.19
CA PRO A 15 10.40 -11.94 -3.70
C PRO A 15 10.51 -11.99 -2.17
N GLY A 16 10.49 -13.19 -1.59
CA GLY A 16 10.68 -13.41 -0.15
C GLY A 16 9.41 -13.27 0.70
N ASP A 17 8.27 -12.93 0.11
CA ASP A 17 7.02 -12.77 0.83
C ASP A 17 6.51 -14.08 1.45
N GLN A 18 6.03 -13.95 2.69
CA GLN A 18 5.40 -15.03 3.44
C GLN A 18 3.98 -14.63 3.77
N ILE A 19 3.03 -15.53 3.51
CA ILE A 19 1.63 -15.37 3.90
C ILE A 19 1.34 -16.23 5.13
N GLN A 20 0.64 -15.66 6.10
CA GLN A 20 0.12 -16.39 7.25
C GLN A 20 -1.39 -16.25 7.30
N ILE A 21 -2.10 -17.30 6.90
CA ILE A 21 -3.56 -17.29 6.89
C ILE A 21 -4.11 -17.49 8.30
N GLU A 22 -4.89 -16.51 8.76
CA GLU A 22 -5.62 -16.56 10.02
C GLU A 22 -7.12 -16.71 9.75
N LYS A 23 -7.90 -17.09 10.78
CA LYS A 23 -9.35 -17.24 10.67
C LYS A 23 -10.06 -15.97 10.19
N THR A 24 -9.55 -14.81 10.61
CA THR A 24 -10.04 -13.49 10.18
C THR A 24 -9.86 -13.27 8.69
N HIS A 25 -8.74 -13.73 8.11
CA HIS A 25 -8.50 -13.68 6.66
C HIS A 25 -9.50 -14.55 5.91
N ILE A 26 -9.72 -15.78 6.37
CA ILE A 26 -10.71 -16.70 5.77
C ILE A 26 -12.11 -16.08 5.79
N LEU A 27 -12.55 -15.61 6.95
CA LEU A 27 -13.87 -15.01 7.12
C LEU A 27 -14.09 -13.82 6.16
N ARG A 28 -13.12 -12.90 6.07
CA ARG A 28 -13.20 -11.75 5.16
C ARG A 28 -13.21 -12.20 3.70
N ALA A 29 -12.39 -13.17 3.32
CA ALA A 29 -12.35 -13.70 1.95
C ALA A 29 -13.66 -14.41 1.57
N GLU A 30 -14.29 -15.13 2.50
CA GLU A 30 -15.60 -15.78 2.30
C GLU A 30 -16.73 -14.78 2.10
N VAL A 31 -16.61 -13.56 2.64
CA VAL A 31 -17.55 -12.46 2.38
C VAL A 31 -17.27 -11.80 1.01
N ILE A 32 -16.00 -11.57 0.68
CA ILE A 32 -15.60 -10.89 -0.57
C ILE A 32 -15.91 -11.76 -1.80
N PHE A 33 -15.58 -13.06 -1.71
CA PHE A 33 -15.57 -13.95 -2.86
C PHE A 33 -16.92 -14.06 -3.58
N PRO A 34 -18.08 -14.29 -2.91
CA PRO A 34 -19.37 -14.38 -3.58
C PRO A 34 -19.73 -13.10 -4.35
N VAL A 35 -19.43 -11.93 -3.77
CA VAL A 35 -19.68 -10.63 -4.41
C VAL A 35 -18.84 -10.47 -5.68
N ILE A 36 -17.55 -10.81 -5.61
CA ILE A 36 -16.65 -10.77 -6.76
C ILE A 36 -17.08 -11.78 -7.83
N LEU A 37 -17.42 -13.01 -7.45
CA LEU A 37 -17.85 -14.05 -8.38
C LEU A 37 -19.12 -13.63 -9.14
N GLN A 38 -20.09 -13.04 -8.43
CA GLN A 38 -21.29 -12.51 -9.06
C GLN A 38 -20.95 -11.41 -10.08
N LYS A 39 -20.12 -10.44 -9.69
CA LYS A 39 -19.68 -9.35 -10.59
C LYS A 39 -18.95 -9.87 -11.83
N LEU A 40 -18.10 -10.89 -11.69
CA LEU A 40 -17.42 -11.55 -12.81
C LEU A 40 -18.41 -12.19 -13.79
N LYS A 41 -19.42 -12.90 -13.28
CA LYS A 41 -20.46 -13.53 -14.09
C LYS A 41 -21.32 -12.50 -14.83
N GLU A 42 -21.72 -11.43 -14.14
CA GLU A 42 -22.55 -10.36 -14.70
C GLU A 42 -21.82 -9.55 -15.76
N ALA A 43 -20.53 -9.26 -15.55
CA ALA A 43 -19.75 -8.47 -16.50
C ALA A 43 -19.42 -9.23 -17.79
N GLY A 44 -19.30 -10.56 -17.74
CA GLY A 44 -19.00 -11.38 -18.91
C GLY A 44 -17.69 -11.03 -19.61
N LYS A 45 -16.74 -10.40 -18.90
CA LYS A 45 -15.45 -9.97 -19.46
C LYS A 45 -14.46 -11.12 -19.51
N ASP A 46 -13.71 -11.21 -20.60
CA ASP A 46 -12.62 -12.19 -20.76
C ASP A 46 -11.45 -11.96 -19.78
N LYS A 47 -11.18 -10.68 -19.49
CA LYS A 47 -10.07 -10.23 -18.62
C LYS A 47 -10.60 -9.24 -17.60
N THR A 48 -10.39 -9.55 -16.32
CA THR A 48 -10.81 -8.68 -15.20
C THR A 48 -9.64 -8.38 -14.28
N VAL A 49 -9.53 -7.13 -13.84
CA VAL A 49 -8.53 -6.70 -12.87
C VAL A 49 -9.19 -6.33 -11.54
N ILE A 50 -8.80 -7.05 -10.49
CA ILE A 50 -9.24 -6.83 -9.12
C ILE A 50 -8.08 -6.21 -8.37
N SER A 51 -8.36 -5.22 -7.54
CA SER A 51 -7.36 -4.66 -6.62
C SER A 51 -7.78 -4.97 -5.19
N VAL A 52 -6.87 -5.50 -4.37
CA VAL A 52 -7.06 -5.69 -2.93
C VAL A 52 -6.12 -4.72 -2.24
N TYR A 53 -6.68 -3.68 -1.63
CA TYR A 53 -5.89 -2.57 -1.12
C TYR A 53 -6.26 -2.18 0.31
N GLY A 54 -5.35 -1.48 0.99
CA GLY A 54 -5.48 -1.08 2.38
C GLY A 54 -4.14 -0.87 3.06
N GLY A 55 -4.17 -0.49 4.34
CA GLY A 55 -2.99 -0.17 5.12
C GLY A 55 -1.99 -1.33 5.21
N SER A 56 -0.75 -1.04 5.61
CA SER A 56 0.22 -2.10 5.88
C SER A 56 -0.31 -3.03 6.96
N GLY A 57 -0.24 -4.35 6.71
CA GLY A 57 -0.63 -5.34 7.70
C GLY A 57 -2.12 -5.74 7.78
N VAL A 58 -3.00 -5.13 6.98
CA VAL A 58 -4.44 -5.43 7.01
C VAL A 58 -4.85 -6.77 6.37
N GLY A 59 -3.88 -7.58 5.93
CA GLY A 59 -4.11 -8.89 5.31
C GLY A 59 -4.28 -8.90 3.79
N LYS A 60 -3.72 -7.92 3.06
CA LYS A 60 -3.89 -7.80 1.59
C LYS A 60 -3.43 -9.06 0.86
N SER A 61 -2.19 -9.49 1.11
CA SER A 61 -1.55 -10.63 0.46
C SER A 61 -2.31 -11.93 0.79
N GLU A 62 -2.75 -12.09 2.03
CA GLU A 62 -3.55 -13.23 2.50
C GLU A 62 -4.91 -13.29 1.81
N ILE A 63 -5.65 -12.17 1.76
CA ILE A 63 -6.94 -12.10 1.10
C ILE A 63 -6.80 -12.32 -0.41
N ALA A 64 -5.79 -11.73 -1.05
CA ALA A 64 -5.54 -11.94 -2.47
C ALA A 64 -5.24 -13.42 -2.80
N SER A 65 -4.47 -14.09 -1.95
CA SER A 65 -4.16 -15.52 -2.06
C SER A 65 -5.41 -16.40 -1.92
N LEU A 66 -6.25 -16.10 -0.92
CA LEU A 66 -7.53 -16.81 -0.71
C LEU A 66 -8.51 -16.59 -1.86
N LEU A 67 -8.65 -15.35 -2.34
CA LEU A 67 -9.50 -15.04 -3.50
C LEU A 67 -9.01 -15.76 -4.75
N ALA A 68 -7.69 -15.79 -4.98
CA ALA A 68 -7.09 -16.51 -6.10
C ALA A 68 -7.46 -18.01 -6.07
N HIS A 69 -7.42 -18.62 -4.88
CA HIS A 69 -7.79 -20.02 -4.66
C HIS A 69 -9.28 -20.27 -4.93
N TYR A 70 -10.18 -19.48 -4.35
CA TYR A 70 -11.62 -19.66 -4.55
C TYR A 70 -12.07 -19.42 -6.00
N LEU A 71 -11.47 -18.43 -6.67
CA LEU A 71 -11.71 -18.15 -8.08
C LEU A 71 -11.23 -19.29 -8.97
N LYS A 72 -10.06 -19.89 -8.68
CA LYS A 72 -9.55 -21.07 -9.39
C LYS A 72 -10.49 -22.26 -9.27
N GLN A 73 -11.04 -22.52 -8.08
CA GLN A 73 -12.05 -23.56 -7.85
C GLN A 73 -13.37 -23.28 -8.57
N SER A 74 -13.59 -22.04 -9.00
CA SER A 74 -14.76 -21.59 -9.77
C SER A 74 -14.44 -21.35 -11.25
N ALA A 75 -13.41 -22.01 -11.78
CA ALA A 75 -12.96 -21.98 -13.17
C ALA A 75 -12.35 -20.64 -13.66
N TYR A 76 -12.01 -19.71 -12.78
CA TYR A 76 -11.26 -18.49 -13.12
C TYR A 76 -9.78 -18.66 -12.80
N GLN A 77 -8.93 -18.66 -13.83
CA GLN A 77 -7.49 -18.72 -13.63
C GLN A 77 -6.93 -17.34 -13.28
N THR A 78 -6.17 -17.28 -12.19
CA THR A 78 -5.73 -16.03 -11.56
C THR A 78 -4.23 -15.85 -11.61
N TYR A 79 -3.78 -14.59 -11.59
CA TYR A 79 -2.42 -14.21 -11.23
C TYR A 79 -2.48 -13.17 -10.11
N VAL A 80 -1.63 -13.31 -9.08
CA VAL A 80 -1.53 -12.35 -7.97
C VAL A 80 -0.26 -11.53 -8.15
N LEU A 81 -0.42 -10.26 -8.48
CA LEU A 81 0.65 -9.29 -8.68
C LEU A 81 0.77 -8.42 -7.42
N SER A 82 1.98 -8.34 -6.88
CA SER A 82 2.31 -7.41 -5.80
C SER A 82 2.68 -6.06 -6.37
N GLY A 83 2.00 -5.00 -5.91
CA GLY A 83 2.34 -3.64 -6.31
C GLY A 83 3.69 -3.16 -5.76
N ASP A 84 4.25 -3.84 -4.76
CA ASP A 84 5.52 -3.46 -4.12
C ASP A 84 6.75 -3.71 -5.01
N ASN A 85 6.57 -4.38 -6.15
CA ASN A 85 7.57 -4.46 -7.22
C ASN A 85 7.73 -3.15 -8.03
N TYR A 86 6.77 -2.22 -7.94
CA TYR A 86 6.63 -1.07 -8.84
C TYR A 86 7.01 0.32 -8.28
N PRO A 87 7.65 0.49 -7.11
CA PRO A 87 8.38 1.71 -6.82
C PRO A 87 9.50 1.98 -7.85
N ARG A 88 9.86 3.25 -8.01
CA ARG A 88 11.00 3.66 -8.87
C ARG A 88 12.35 3.27 -8.28
N ARG A 89 12.43 3.10 -6.96
CA ARG A 89 13.64 2.82 -6.19
C ARG A 89 13.46 1.52 -5.41
N ILE A 90 14.55 0.80 -5.16
CA ILE A 90 14.57 -0.30 -4.18
C ILE A 90 14.22 0.22 -2.78
N PRO A 91 13.78 -0.63 -1.84
CA PRO A 91 13.25 -0.19 -0.54
C PRO A 91 14.17 0.77 0.22
N GLU A 92 15.46 0.43 0.39
CA GLU A 92 16.42 1.27 1.12
C GLU A 92 16.60 2.66 0.50
N HIS A 93 16.77 2.71 -0.83
CA HIS A 93 16.90 3.98 -1.55
C HIS A 93 15.60 4.80 -1.49
N ASN A 94 14.44 4.14 -1.47
CA ASN A 94 13.17 4.81 -1.37
C ASN A 94 12.96 5.43 0.02
N ASP A 95 13.32 4.72 1.08
CA ASP A 95 13.29 5.26 2.45
C ASP A 95 14.29 6.41 2.62
N GLY A 96 15.47 6.30 2.02
CA GLY A 96 16.43 7.41 1.95
C GLY A 96 15.89 8.65 1.24
N GLU A 97 15.20 8.48 0.11
CA GLU A 97 14.56 9.58 -0.64
C GLU A 97 13.43 10.23 0.18
N ARG A 98 12.59 9.43 0.86
CA ARG A 98 11.53 9.94 1.75
C ARG A 98 12.12 10.83 2.83
N LEU A 99 13.17 10.37 3.49
CA LEU A 99 13.86 11.13 4.53
C LEU A 99 14.54 12.38 3.95
N ASN A 100 15.24 12.26 2.82
CA ASN A 100 15.88 13.40 2.15
C ASN A 100 14.86 14.51 1.81
N ARG A 101 13.70 14.16 1.25
CA ARG A 101 12.66 15.13 0.91
C ARG A 101 12.10 15.84 2.14
N PHE A 102 11.80 15.08 3.19
CA PHE A 102 11.34 15.64 4.46
C PHE A 102 12.33 16.66 5.02
N ARG A 103 13.61 16.25 5.16
CA ARG A 103 14.66 17.08 5.75
C ARG A 103 15.00 18.30 4.90
N SER A 104 15.19 18.10 3.59
CA SER A 104 15.59 19.18 2.68
C SER A 104 14.52 20.26 2.57
N ALA A 105 13.24 19.88 2.49
CA ALA A 105 12.14 20.84 2.47
C ALA A 105 12.03 21.59 3.80
N GLY A 106 12.16 20.88 4.93
CA GLY A 106 12.16 21.49 6.25
C GLY A 106 13.27 22.54 6.44
N LEU A 107 14.52 22.17 6.12
CA LEU A 107 15.66 23.09 6.21
C LEU A 107 15.49 24.30 5.27
N SER A 108 15.04 24.07 4.04
CA SER A 108 14.86 25.13 3.05
C SER A 108 13.77 26.13 3.48
N ALA A 109 12.69 25.65 4.10
CA ALA A 109 11.62 26.50 4.60
C ALA A 109 12.11 27.35 5.78
N MET A 110 12.81 26.74 6.74
CA MET A 110 13.38 27.50 7.86
C MET A 110 14.37 28.58 7.43
N ALA A 111 15.23 28.28 6.46
CA ALA A 111 16.25 29.22 5.99
C ALA A 111 15.65 30.48 5.32
N GLN A 112 14.36 30.44 4.95
CA GLN A 112 13.63 31.57 4.37
C GLN A 112 12.95 32.45 5.42
N GLU A 113 12.95 32.05 6.69
CA GLU A 113 12.34 32.82 7.77
C GLU A 113 13.25 33.95 8.23
N ASN A 114 12.67 35.15 8.43
CA ASN A 114 13.41 36.30 8.96
C ASN A 114 13.96 36.07 10.38
N GLU A 115 13.34 35.15 11.14
CA GLU A 115 13.71 34.79 12.50
C GLU A 115 14.74 33.65 12.56
N PHE A 116 15.27 33.20 11.42
CA PHE A 116 16.24 32.10 11.38
C PHE A 116 17.45 32.37 12.28
N THR A 117 17.83 31.35 13.06
CA THR A 117 19.02 31.37 13.90
C THR A 117 19.84 30.10 13.69
N SER A 118 21.17 30.21 13.84
CA SER A 118 22.05 29.02 13.80
C SER A 118 21.76 28.03 14.93
N SER A 119 21.07 28.43 16.00
CA SER A 119 20.59 27.49 17.03
C SER A 119 19.50 26.57 16.50
N TRP A 120 18.56 27.05 15.68
CA TRP A 120 17.53 26.18 15.12
C TRP A 120 18.14 25.07 14.25
N ASP A 121 19.15 25.42 13.46
CA ASP A 121 19.87 24.47 12.61
C ASP A 121 20.57 23.39 13.44
N ARG A 122 21.30 23.79 14.50
CA ARG A 122 21.94 22.84 15.42
C ARG A 122 20.93 21.92 16.10
N ASP A 123 19.85 22.48 16.66
CA ASP A 123 18.85 21.71 17.42
C ASP A 123 18.18 20.64 16.54
N ILE A 124 17.99 20.92 15.25
CA ILE A 124 17.45 19.95 14.27
C ILE A 124 18.46 18.87 13.93
N HIS A 125 19.72 19.23 13.67
CA HIS A 125 20.77 18.25 13.38
C HIS A 125 20.99 17.32 14.58
N ASP A 126 20.93 17.83 15.81
CA ASP A 126 20.98 17.02 17.03
C ASP A 126 19.80 16.02 17.10
N ALA A 127 18.65 16.34 16.51
CA ALA A 127 17.51 15.43 16.43
C ALA A 127 17.62 14.38 15.32
N TRP A 128 18.56 14.51 14.38
CA TRP A 128 18.71 13.58 13.25
C TRP A 128 19.29 12.22 13.65
N GLU A 129 20.19 12.19 14.64
CA GLU A 129 20.90 10.96 15.07
C GLU A 129 19.94 9.84 15.48
N ASP A 130 18.78 10.21 16.04
CA ASP A 130 17.76 9.29 16.53
C ASP A 130 16.47 9.27 15.70
N LEU A 131 16.43 9.89 14.51
CA LEU A 131 15.21 10.10 13.71
C LEU A 131 14.07 10.79 14.50
N LYS A 132 14.45 11.66 15.45
CA LYS A 132 13.53 12.42 16.30
C LYS A 132 13.14 13.75 15.68
N ASP A 133 13.70 14.09 14.51
CA ASP A 133 13.39 15.34 13.82
C ASP A 133 11.94 15.43 13.32
N ALA A 134 11.25 14.28 13.23
CA ALA A 134 9.83 14.18 12.97
C ALA A 134 8.96 14.04 14.25
N ASP A 135 9.54 14.10 15.45
CA ASP A 135 8.81 13.97 16.72
C ASP A 135 7.94 15.22 16.96
N PRO A 136 6.60 15.08 17.09
CA PRO A 136 5.71 16.20 17.39
C PRO A 136 6.06 16.96 18.68
N GLU A 137 6.72 16.32 19.66
CA GLU A 137 7.18 17.00 20.87
C GLU A 137 8.32 17.99 20.57
N LYS A 138 9.15 17.73 19.55
CA LYS A 138 10.19 18.66 19.10
C LYS A 138 9.60 19.92 18.47
N ALA A 139 8.47 19.83 17.78
CA ALA A 139 7.74 20.99 17.27
C ALA A 139 7.28 21.95 18.37
N ARG A 140 7.17 21.50 19.63
CA ARG A 140 6.82 22.37 20.76
C ARG A 140 8.01 23.14 21.32
N ALA A 141 9.24 22.75 20.98
CA ALA A 141 10.45 23.37 21.52
C ALA A 141 10.63 24.82 21.05
N HIS A 142 10.50 25.06 19.73
CA HIS A 142 10.57 26.39 19.15
C HIS A 142 9.98 26.44 17.74
N ARG A 143 9.74 27.66 17.24
CA ARG A 143 9.12 27.92 15.91
C ARG A 143 9.88 27.27 14.75
N GLY A 144 11.22 27.24 14.79
CA GLY A 144 12.03 26.54 13.79
C GLY A 144 11.64 25.07 13.55
N PHE A 145 11.42 24.28 14.62
CA PHE A 145 10.97 22.88 14.46
C PHE A 145 9.56 22.78 13.86
N GLN A 146 8.66 23.72 14.17
CA GLN A 146 7.30 23.73 13.61
C GLN A 146 7.36 23.88 12.09
N ILE A 147 8.08 24.90 11.63
CA ILE A 147 8.23 25.20 10.21
C ILE A 147 8.93 24.06 9.48
N TYR A 148 9.99 23.51 10.08
CA TYR A 148 10.71 22.34 9.57
C TYR A 148 9.77 21.15 9.34
N GLN A 149 9.00 20.76 10.36
CA GLN A 149 8.12 19.59 10.30
C GLN A 149 6.93 19.82 9.37
N GLU A 150 6.33 21.02 9.36
CA GLU A 150 5.21 21.34 8.47
C GLU A 150 5.63 21.29 6.99
N ALA A 151 6.74 21.94 6.64
CA ALA A 151 7.27 21.93 5.27
C ALA A 151 7.74 20.52 4.87
N GLY A 152 8.41 19.81 5.77
CA GLY A 152 8.84 18.43 5.55
C GLY A 152 7.66 17.49 5.33
N LYS A 153 6.62 17.54 6.18
CA LYS A 153 5.40 16.72 6.05
C LYS A 153 4.66 17.04 4.75
N LEU A 154 4.62 18.31 4.33
CA LEU A 154 4.04 18.70 3.04
C LEU A 154 4.81 18.10 1.85
N ALA A 155 6.14 18.21 1.84
CA ALA A 155 6.98 17.65 0.78
C ALA A 155 6.88 16.11 0.71
N LEU A 156 6.87 15.46 1.88
CA LEU A 156 6.66 14.02 1.98
C LEU A 156 5.27 13.62 1.48
N ARG A 157 4.22 14.38 1.82
CA ARG A 157 2.85 14.17 1.32
C ARG A 157 2.77 14.30 -0.20
N GLN A 158 3.55 15.17 -0.83
CA GLN A 158 3.59 15.28 -2.29
C GLN A 158 4.30 14.09 -2.95
N TYR A 159 5.27 13.47 -2.26
CA TYR A 159 6.04 12.33 -2.75
C TYR A 159 5.34 10.99 -2.59
N LEU A 160 4.89 10.65 -1.37
CA LEU A 160 4.37 9.32 -1.05
C LEU A 160 3.20 8.93 -1.95
N GLY A 161 3.20 7.75 -2.55
CA GLY A 161 2.18 7.26 -3.48
C GLY A 161 1.95 8.14 -4.71
N SER A 162 2.91 8.99 -5.08
CA SER A 162 2.84 9.79 -6.31
C SER A 162 3.60 9.12 -7.46
N GLU A 163 3.49 9.68 -8.67
CA GLU A 163 4.29 9.26 -9.83
C GLU A 163 5.79 9.51 -9.66
N MET A 164 6.22 10.30 -8.66
CA MET A 164 7.64 10.47 -8.32
C MET A 164 8.20 9.29 -7.51
N GLU A 165 7.35 8.60 -6.76
CA GLU A 165 7.72 7.42 -5.97
C GLU A 165 7.46 6.13 -6.75
N ILE A 166 6.34 6.09 -7.46
CA ILE A 166 5.77 4.88 -8.06
C ILE A 166 5.82 4.96 -9.58
N ASP A 167 6.20 3.86 -10.24
CA ASP A 167 6.15 3.74 -11.69
C ASP A 167 4.76 3.30 -12.16
N PHE A 168 3.79 4.21 -12.10
CA PHE A 168 2.42 3.93 -12.57
C PHE A 168 2.36 3.63 -14.06
N ASN A 169 3.31 4.14 -14.86
CA ASN A 169 3.36 3.87 -16.30
C ASN A 169 3.59 2.39 -16.56
N LEU A 170 4.54 1.77 -15.86
CA LEU A 170 4.85 0.35 -16.03
C LEU A 170 3.66 -0.54 -15.63
N ILE A 171 3.08 -0.34 -14.45
CA ILE A 171 1.96 -1.18 -13.98
C ILE A 171 0.68 -0.96 -14.83
N ASN A 172 0.41 0.28 -15.26
CA ASN A 172 -0.70 0.55 -16.18
C ASN A 172 -0.48 -0.14 -17.54
N HIS A 173 0.75 -0.17 -18.05
CA HIS A 173 1.08 -0.89 -19.27
C HIS A 173 0.85 -2.40 -19.14
N ILE A 174 1.21 -3.00 -17.99
CA ILE A 174 0.92 -4.41 -17.67
C ILE A 174 -0.59 -4.67 -17.66
N ILE A 175 -1.37 -3.81 -17.00
CA ILE A 175 -2.83 -3.92 -16.96
C ILE A 175 -3.42 -3.84 -18.38
N THR A 176 -2.94 -2.90 -19.21
CA THR A 176 -3.37 -2.78 -20.60
C THR A 176 -3.03 -4.02 -21.41
N GLN A 177 -1.82 -4.58 -21.29
CA GLN A 177 -1.43 -5.81 -21.99
C GLN A 177 -2.31 -7.00 -21.57
N PHE A 178 -2.55 -7.16 -20.27
CA PHE A 178 -3.41 -8.21 -19.74
C PHE A 178 -4.84 -8.10 -20.27
N LYS A 179 -5.43 -6.89 -20.20
CA LYS A 179 -6.77 -6.62 -20.73
C LYS A 179 -6.85 -6.78 -22.25
N GLY A 180 -5.76 -6.49 -22.96
CA GLY A 180 -5.62 -6.70 -24.40
C GLY A 180 -5.42 -8.16 -24.82
N GLY A 181 -5.38 -9.11 -23.87
CA GLY A 181 -5.27 -10.54 -24.19
C GLY A 181 -3.84 -11.04 -24.42
N SER A 182 -2.82 -10.26 -24.05
CA SER A 182 -1.42 -10.69 -24.18
C SER A 182 -1.19 -11.98 -23.39
N THR A 183 -0.57 -12.97 -24.02
CA THR A 183 -0.35 -14.29 -23.42
C THR A 183 0.96 -14.40 -22.66
N SER A 184 1.87 -13.45 -22.85
CA SER A 184 3.16 -13.38 -22.14
C SER A 184 3.44 -11.93 -21.81
N ILE A 185 3.62 -11.63 -20.52
CA ILE A 185 3.83 -10.25 -20.05
C ILE A 185 5.09 -10.21 -19.19
N PRO A 186 6.06 -9.31 -19.46
CA PRO A 186 7.22 -9.12 -18.60
C PRO A 186 6.78 -8.40 -17.32
N LEU A 187 7.04 -9.02 -16.18
CA LEU A 187 6.76 -8.47 -14.86
C LEU A 187 8.06 -8.18 -14.12
N LYS A 188 8.09 -7.04 -13.43
CA LYS A 188 9.25 -6.64 -12.63
C LYS A 188 9.32 -7.49 -11.35
N ARG A 189 10.53 -7.88 -10.98
CA ARG A 189 10.89 -8.41 -9.67
C ARG A 189 11.79 -7.40 -9.00
N MET A 190 11.43 -7.00 -7.79
CA MET A 190 12.24 -6.10 -6.97
C MET A 190 12.65 -6.84 -5.71
N GLY A 191 13.95 -7.08 -5.56
CA GLY A 191 14.51 -7.49 -4.27
C GLY A 191 14.91 -6.29 -3.43
N ARG A 192 15.87 -6.51 -2.53
CA ARG A 192 16.35 -5.48 -1.60
C ARG A 192 17.55 -4.73 -2.15
N MET A 193 18.32 -5.35 -3.03
CA MET A 193 19.51 -4.80 -3.66
C MET A 193 19.22 -4.37 -5.10
N ALA A 194 20.05 -3.48 -5.65
CA ALA A 194 19.88 -2.98 -7.02
C ALA A 194 20.01 -4.12 -8.05
N GLU A 195 20.89 -5.09 -7.79
CA GLU A 195 21.16 -6.25 -8.62
C GLU A 195 20.00 -7.25 -8.65
N ASP A 196 19.10 -7.21 -7.65
CA ASP A 196 17.92 -8.07 -7.60
C ASP A 196 16.83 -7.63 -8.59
N VAL A 197 16.94 -6.40 -9.13
CA VAL A 197 15.91 -5.84 -10.01
C VAL A 197 16.03 -6.43 -11.41
N HIS A 198 15.04 -7.22 -11.81
CA HIS A 198 14.98 -7.82 -13.14
C HIS A 198 13.53 -7.97 -13.62
N PHE A 199 13.36 -8.40 -14.87
CA PHE A 199 12.06 -8.74 -15.45
C PHE A 199 11.98 -10.23 -15.72
N GLU A 200 10.83 -10.81 -15.42
CA GLU A 200 10.50 -12.20 -15.71
C GLU A 200 9.31 -12.24 -16.66
N SER A 201 9.40 -13.06 -17.71
CA SER A 201 8.28 -13.27 -18.63
C SER A 201 7.29 -14.25 -18.03
N VAL A 202 6.06 -13.80 -17.77
CA VAL A 202 5.01 -14.61 -17.13
C VAL A 202 3.94 -15.01 -18.13
N ASP A 203 3.52 -16.27 -18.08
CA ASP A 203 2.44 -16.82 -18.91
C ASP A 203 1.04 -16.39 -18.41
N PHE A 204 0.36 -15.62 -19.25
CA PHE A 204 -1.01 -15.13 -19.09
C PHE A 204 -2.03 -15.82 -20.02
N SER A 205 -1.61 -16.81 -20.82
CA SER A 205 -2.43 -17.47 -21.84
C SER A 205 -3.77 -17.98 -21.32
N LYS A 206 -3.77 -18.59 -20.13
CA LYS A 206 -4.96 -19.14 -19.48
C LYS A 206 -5.59 -18.21 -18.44
N LYS A 207 -4.93 -17.11 -18.06
CA LYS A 207 -5.33 -16.26 -16.94
C LYS A 207 -6.48 -15.35 -17.34
N SER A 208 -7.60 -15.38 -16.63
CA SER A 208 -8.76 -14.50 -16.88
C SER A 208 -8.91 -13.40 -15.81
N VAL A 209 -8.24 -13.54 -14.67
CA VAL A 209 -8.27 -12.56 -13.59
C VAL A 209 -6.85 -12.18 -13.15
N LEU A 210 -6.58 -10.89 -13.08
CA LEU A 210 -5.38 -10.32 -12.45
C LEU A 210 -5.80 -9.71 -11.11
N ILE A 211 -5.23 -10.20 -10.02
CA ILE A 211 -5.42 -9.65 -8.68
C ILE A 211 -4.18 -8.84 -8.34
N ILE A 212 -4.34 -7.55 -8.08
CA ILE A 212 -3.27 -6.65 -7.64
C ILE A 212 -3.44 -6.45 -6.14
N GLU A 213 -2.51 -6.94 -5.34
CA GLU A 213 -2.48 -6.65 -3.92
C GLU A 213 -1.51 -5.50 -3.67
N TRP A 214 -1.99 -4.42 -3.04
CA TRP A 214 -1.14 -3.24 -2.85
C TRP A 214 -1.73 -2.18 -1.93
N THR A 215 -0.90 -1.39 -1.26
CA THR A 215 -1.35 -0.18 -0.55
C THR A 215 -1.93 0.86 -1.52
N HIS A 216 -1.32 1.06 -2.70
CA HIS A 216 -1.78 2.05 -3.69
C HIS A 216 -2.80 1.50 -4.69
N GLY A 217 -3.45 0.38 -4.38
CA GLY A 217 -4.34 -0.33 -5.31
C GLY A 217 -5.61 0.43 -5.72
N ASN A 218 -5.92 1.58 -5.13
CA ASN A 218 -7.01 2.47 -5.57
C ASN A 218 -6.53 3.90 -5.89
N ASN A 219 -5.22 4.06 -6.10
CA ASN A 219 -4.63 5.34 -6.45
C ASN A 219 -5.25 5.87 -7.76
N PRO A 220 -5.61 7.16 -7.86
CA PRO A 220 -6.15 7.73 -9.09
C PRO A 220 -5.28 7.55 -10.33
N ALA A 221 -3.95 7.45 -10.19
CA ALA A 221 -3.01 7.21 -11.28
C ALA A 221 -3.01 5.74 -11.76
N LEU A 222 -3.48 4.79 -10.94
CA LEU A 222 -3.67 3.40 -11.33
C LEU A 222 -4.95 3.26 -12.14
N LYS A 223 -4.84 2.79 -13.39
CA LYS A 223 -5.94 2.71 -14.36
C LYS A 223 -6.30 1.26 -14.64
N GLY A 224 -7.50 1.07 -15.18
CA GLY A 224 -7.95 -0.24 -15.65
C GLY A 224 -8.36 -1.23 -14.55
N ILE A 225 -8.44 -0.81 -13.28
CA ILE A 225 -9.02 -1.63 -12.21
C ILE A 225 -10.54 -1.73 -12.40
N ASP A 226 -11.09 -2.95 -12.42
CA ASP A 226 -12.54 -3.17 -12.52
C ASP A 226 -13.20 -3.21 -11.13
N TYR A 227 -12.56 -3.87 -10.17
CA TYR A 227 -13.11 -4.08 -8.83
C TYR A 227 -12.07 -3.78 -7.73
N PRO A 228 -11.96 -2.52 -7.28
CA PRO A 228 -11.16 -2.17 -6.10
C PRO A 228 -11.87 -2.62 -4.81
N VAL A 229 -11.23 -3.50 -4.04
CA VAL A 229 -11.67 -4.04 -2.76
C VAL A 229 -10.83 -3.40 -1.66
N TYR A 230 -11.47 -2.58 -0.82
CA TYR A 230 -10.82 -1.91 0.28
C TYR A 230 -10.89 -2.76 1.54
N LEU A 231 -9.73 -3.14 2.06
CA LEU A 231 -9.55 -3.71 3.40
C LEU A 231 -9.38 -2.57 4.39
N TYR A 232 -10.48 -2.14 5.00
CA TYR A 232 -10.47 -1.07 5.98
C TYR A 232 -9.96 -1.56 7.35
N SER A 233 -9.12 -0.75 7.99
CA SER A 233 -8.74 -0.86 9.39
C SER A 233 -8.77 0.52 10.04
N THR A 234 -9.07 0.57 11.34
CA THR A 234 -8.97 1.81 12.12
C THR A 234 -7.52 2.12 12.49
N PRO A 235 -7.18 3.37 12.85
CA PRO A 235 -5.86 3.71 13.37
C PRO A 235 -5.41 2.82 14.55
N ASP A 236 -6.31 2.54 15.49
CA ASP A 236 -6.05 1.67 16.64
C ASP A 236 -5.77 0.22 16.24
N GLU A 237 -6.50 -0.30 15.26
CA GLU A 237 -6.25 -1.64 14.74
C GLU A 237 -4.90 -1.73 14.03
N THR A 238 -4.56 -0.69 13.25
CA THR A 238 -3.26 -0.57 12.59
C THR A 238 -2.14 -0.44 13.62
N LEU A 239 -2.34 0.28 14.74
CA LEU A 239 -1.38 0.38 15.85
C LEU A 239 -1.22 -0.95 16.61
N ALA A 240 -2.32 -1.58 17.03
CA ALA A 240 -2.29 -2.84 17.75
C ALA A 240 -1.56 -3.94 16.96
N HIS A 241 -1.78 -3.97 15.65
CA HIS A 241 -1.11 -4.89 14.75
C HIS A 241 0.39 -4.58 14.58
N ARG A 242 0.79 -3.31 14.64
CA ARG A 242 2.23 -2.93 14.67
C ARG A 242 2.91 -3.39 15.96
N LEU A 243 2.24 -3.18 17.10
CA LEU A 243 2.73 -3.62 18.41
C LEU A 243 2.88 -5.15 18.48
N SER A 244 1.94 -5.90 17.89
CA SER A 244 1.99 -7.37 17.88
C SER A 244 3.08 -7.95 16.97
N ARG A 245 3.49 -7.23 15.91
CA ARG A 245 4.62 -7.61 15.04
C ARG A 245 5.99 -7.19 15.60
N GLY A 246 6.05 -6.59 16.78
CA GLY A 246 7.22 -5.89 17.31
C GLY A 246 8.54 -6.66 17.20
N ARG A 247 9.37 -6.28 16.22
CA ARG A 247 10.82 -6.51 16.11
C ARG A 247 11.44 -5.46 15.18
N ASP A 248 11.74 -4.28 15.74
CA ASP A 248 12.93 -3.46 15.50
C ASP A 248 12.65 -2.00 15.94
N LYS A 249 13.50 -1.45 16.81
CA LYS A 249 13.38 -0.08 17.35
C LYS A 249 13.40 1.03 16.29
N ARG A 250 13.74 0.71 15.02
CA ARG A 250 13.72 1.63 13.88
C ARG A 250 12.37 1.67 13.14
N VAL A 251 11.54 0.64 13.26
CA VAL A 251 10.26 0.53 12.53
C VAL A 251 9.20 1.46 13.12
N ASP A 252 9.33 1.83 14.39
CA ASP A 252 8.42 2.73 15.11
C ASP A 252 9.10 4.06 15.47
N SER A 253 9.72 4.69 14.47
CA SER A 253 10.25 6.05 14.61
C SER A 253 9.14 7.10 14.42
N PRO A 254 9.29 8.33 14.95
CA PRO A 254 8.38 9.43 14.63
C PRO A 254 8.23 9.66 13.13
N PHE A 255 9.30 9.48 12.36
CA PHE A 255 9.27 9.60 10.90
C PHE A 255 8.41 8.50 10.24
N SER A 256 8.61 7.23 10.65
CA SER A 256 7.80 6.11 10.16
C SER A 256 6.31 6.30 10.47
N ASN A 257 5.99 6.84 11.66
CA ASN A 257 4.62 7.18 12.02
C ASN A 257 4.04 8.27 11.12
N MET A 258 4.81 9.32 10.80
CA MET A 258 4.39 10.36 9.85
C MET A 258 4.12 9.78 8.44
N VAL A 259 4.95 8.87 7.95
CA VAL A 259 4.73 8.17 6.66
C VAL A 259 3.40 7.41 6.69
N LEU A 260 3.16 6.62 7.74
CA LEU A 260 1.95 5.83 7.89
C LEU A 260 0.68 6.68 8.01
N GLU A 261 0.75 7.81 8.73
CA GLU A 261 -0.35 8.78 8.79
C GLU A 261 -0.72 9.29 7.39
N ILE A 262 0.29 9.70 6.60
CA ILE A 262 0.08 10.20 5.24
C ILE A 262 -0.51 9.10 4.34
N GLU A 263 -0.02 7.86 4.45
CA GLU A 263 -0.58 6.72 3.71
C GLU A 263 -2.04 6.46 4.09
N GLN A 264 -2.36 6.50 5.39
CA GLN A 264 -3.72 6.30 5.87
C GLN A 264 -4.66 7.43 5.42
N GLU A 265 -4.23 8.69 5.48
CA GLU A 265 -4.96 9.84 4.93
C GLU A 265 -5.31 9.61 3.44
N ARG A 266 -4.35 9.13 2.66
CA ARG A 266 -4.53 8.84 1.23
C ARG A 266 -5.47 7.67 0.98
N LEU A 267 -5.37 6.59 1.75
CA LEU A 267 -6.30 5.46 1.67
C LEU A 267 -7.74 5.91 1.95
N ASN A 268 -7.91 6.74 2.98
CA ASN A 268 -9.19 7.28 3.37
C ASN A 268 -9.76 8.20 2.28
N SER A 269 -8.95 9.08 1.69
CA SER A 269 -9.40 9.98 0.62
C SER A 269 -9.81 9.25 -0.67
N GLN A 270 -9.37 7.99 -0.84
CA GLN A 270 -9.64 7.18 -2.03
C GLN A 270 -10.83 6.21 -1.84
N CYS A 271 -11.40 6.10 -0.63
CA CYS A 271 -12.42 5.10 -0.33
C CYS A 271 -13.69 5.22 -1.21
N GLY A 272 -14.01 6.42 -1.68
CA GLY A 272 -15.18 6.67 -2.54
C GLY A 272 -15.14 5.96 -3.90
N ARG A 273 -13.96 5.48 -4.32
CA ARG A 273 -13.78 4.70 -5.56
C ARG A 273 -13.86 3.19 -5.34
N ALA A 274 -13.96 2.73 -4.09
CA ALA A 274 -14.01 1.30 -3.78
C ALA A 274 -15.30 0.68 -4.33
N SER A 275 -15.19 -0.52 -4.90
CA SER A 275 -16.35 -1.34 -5.29
C SER A 275 -16.91 -2.13 -4.11
N LEU A 276 -16.07 -2.40 -3.12
CA LEU A 276 -16.40 -3.14 -1.91
C LEU A 276 -15.48 -2.67 -0.78
N ILE A 277 -16.02 -2.48 0.41
CA ILE A 277 -15.26 -2.07 1.60
C ILE A 277 -15.52 -3.10 2.70
N ILE A 278 -14.46 -3.67 3.25
CA ILE A 278 -14.52 -4.76 4.22
C ILE A 278 -13.83 -4.36 5.51
N GLY A 279 -14.58 -4.30 6.59
CA GLY A 279 -14.05 -4.09 7.92
C GLY A 279 -13.28 -5.31 8.44
N LYS A 280 -12.64 -5.14 9.60
CA LYS A 280 -11.82 -6.20 10.22
C LYS A 280 -12.63 -7.44 10.61
N SER A 281 -13.90 -7.26 10.99
CA SER A 281 -14.79 -8.38 11.37
C SER A 281 -15.48 -9.05 10.17
N GLY A 282 -15.14 -8.64 8.94
CA GLY A 282 -15.73 -9.16 7.71
C GLY A 282 -17.05 -8.52 7.31
N GLU A 283 -17.48 -7.48 8.02
CA GLU A 283 -18.66 -6.73 7.64
C GLU A 283 -18.39 -5.91 6.36
N ILE A 284 -19.39 -5.87 5.48
CA ILE A 284 -19.38 -4.98 4.32
C ILE A 284 -19.81 -3.60 4.79
N LEU A 285 -18.97 -2.59 4.54
CA LEU A 285 -19.21 -1.21 4.95
C LEU A 285 -19.74 -0.38 3.77
N SER A 286 -20.76 0.44 4.03
CA SER A 286 -21.11 1.53 3.12
C SER A 286 -20.14 2.70 3.29
N ILE A 287 -20.06 3.58 2.29
CA ILE A 287 -19.26 4.81 2.36
C ILE A 287 -19.71 5.67 3.55
N GLU A 288 -21.02 5.77 3.80
CA GLU A 288 -21.58 6.52 4.93
C GLU A 288 -21.14 5.93 6.28
N SER A 289 -21.21 4.60 6.43
CA SER A 289 -20.75 3.92 7.64
C SER A 289 -19.26 4.13 7.86
N LEU A 290 -18.47 4.12 6.79
CA LEU A 290 -17.05 4.38 6.84
C LEU A 290 -16.75 5.82 7.29
N GLN A 291 -17.41 6.82 6.70
CA GLN A 291 -17.25 8.23 7.06
C GLN A 291 -17.54 8.46 8.54
N LYS A 292 -18.62 7.86 9.08
CA LYS A 292 -18.93 7.93 10.51
C LYS A 292 -17.83 7.36 11.40
N ARG A 293 -17.18 6.26 10.98
CA ARG A 293 -16.06 5.62 11.70
C ARG A 293 -14.76 6.41 11.61
N MET A 294 -14.60 7.27 10.61
CA MET A 294 -13.42 8.14 10.46
C MET A 294 -13.52 9.42 11.30
N THR A 295 -14.73 9.83 11.68
CA THR A 295 -15.00 11.02 12.50
C THR A 295 -15.12 10.74 14.00
N GLN A 296 -15.05 9.47 14.40
CA GLN A 296 -15.05 9.01 15.79
C GLN A 296 -13.61 8.71 16.22
#